data_AF-A0A946EHQ5-F1
#
_entry.id   AF-A0A946EHQ5-F1
#
_cell.length_a   1.000
_cell.length_b   1.000
_cell.length_c   1.000
_cell.angle_alpha   90.00
_cell.angle_beta   90.00
_cell.angle_gamma   90.00
#
_symmetry.space_group_name_H-M   'P 1'
#
loop_
_entity.id
_entity.type
_entity.pdbx_description
1 polymer ?
#
loop_
_entity_poly.entity_id
_entity_poly.type
_entity_poly.pdbx_seq_one_letter_code
_entity_poly.pdbx_strand_id
1 'polypeptide(L)'
;MNKLLLMGLLLIQASFAWSSNVDIQRTPLSEREHSAVLYHRALSLFKEGSDIESSVIFHQVLDRDPGFTPARIALIKIFKKIGWEREVNDLLDDGLKSSPENKELLLEQVEIFLSSNNDEKALSSLLKIKEEDKDQRYKTLLAVTYFDLGLYELAQQSYIKLLHVDSNNMKWWLGLGLASEALGSNKQALNSYYKILKTGGLEHSVMKYVEAKVQILTNSG
;
A
#
# COMPACT_ATOMS: atom_id res chain seq x y z
N MET A 1 3.87 -16.51 46.87
CA MET A 1 5.00 -15.57 47.07
C MET A 1 5.65 -15.33 45.73
N ASN A 2 5.94 -14.07 45.43
CA ASN A 2 6.10 -13.50 44.10
C ASN A 2 7.53 -13.67 43.53
N LYS A 3 7.60 -13.70 42.20
CA LYS A 3 8.65 -13.11 41.33
C LYS A 3 10.02 -13.80 41.15
N LEU A 4 10.33 -13.99 39.86
CA LEU A 4 11.63 -13.75 39.22
C LEU A 4 12.87 -14.41 39.88
N LEU A 5 13.20 -15.63 39.48
CA LEU A 5 14.59 -16.16 39.48
C LEU A 5 14.71 -17.51 38.73
N LEU A 6 13.94 -17.71 37.66
CA LEU A 6 14.01 -18.91 36.81
C LEU A 6 14.63 -18.66 35.43
N MET A 7 15.20 -17.47 35.22
CA MET A 7 16.01 -17.15 34.04
C MET A 7 17.35 -16.59 34.52
N GLY A 8 18.37 -17.44 34.57
CA GLY A 8 19.72 -17.01 34.90
C GLY A 8 20.59 -18.19 35.31
N LEU A 9 21.27 -18.78 34.32
CA LEU A 9 22.54 -19.48 34.45
C LEU A 9 22.83 -20.16 35.80
N LEU A 10 22.64 -21.48 35.86
CA LEU A 10 23.64 -22.33 36.50
C LEU A 10 24.00 -23.44 35.52
N LEU A 11 24.94 -23.06 34.66
CA LEU A 11 25.88 -23.95 33.99
C LEU A 11 26.67 -24.74 35.04
N ILE A 12 27.06 -25.97 34.66
CA ILE A 12 28.11 -26.80 35.26
C ILE A 12 27.66 -27.65 36.46
N GLN A 13 27.06 -28.81 36.18
CA GLN A 13 27.53 -30.14 36.60
C GLN A 13 26.47 -31.21 36.29
N ALA A 14 26.63 -31.94 35.18
CA ALA A 14 26.16 -33.32 35.03
C ALA A 14 26.65 -33.90 33.69
N SER A 15 27.96 -33.95 33.50
CA SER A 15 28.56 -34.87 32.54
C SER A 15 28.58 -36.26 33.17
N PHE A 16 27.65 -37.14 32.79
CA PHE A 16 27.94 -38.53 32.37
C PHE A 16 26.67 -39.26 31.90
N ALA A 17 26.58 -39.38 30.57
CA ALA A 17 26.02 -40.48 29.78
C ALA A 17 24.81 -41.29 30.31
N TRP A 18 23.64 -41.01 29.76
CA TRP A 18 22.82 -42.07 29.15
C TRP A 18 22.62 -41.73 27.68
N SER A 19 23.28 -42.50 26.82
CA SER A 19 23.23 -42.40 25.38
C SER A 19 21.90 -42.94 24.86
N SER A 20 21.06 -42.05 24.36
CA SER A 20 20.24 -42.37 23.18
C SER A 20 20.47 -41.25 22.18
N ASN A 21 21.01 -41.63 21.02
CA ASN A 21 21.21 -40.78 19.86
C ASN A 21 19.84 -40.22 19.44
N VAL A 22 19.42 -39.10 20.02
CA VAL A 22 18.55 -38.19 19.31
C VAL A 22 19.50 -37.39 18.45
N ASP A 23 19.88 -38.00 17.32
CA ASP A 23 20.40 -37.25 16.19
C ASP A 23 19.28 -36.29 15.82
N ILE A 24 19.33 -35.06 16.37
CA ILE A 24 18.50 -33.96 15.87
C ILE A 24 19.08 -33.68 14.49
N GLN A 25 18.75 -34.53 13.53
CA GLN A 25 18.93 -34.22 12.13
C GLN A 25 18.12 -32.96 11.94
N ARG A 26 18.84 -31.83 11.87
CA ARG A 26 18.26 -30.60 11.35
C ARG A 26 17.91 -30.94 9.91
N THR A 27 16.68 -31.40 9.71
CA THR A 27 16.14 -31.60 8.37
C THR A 27 16.39 -30.30 7.63
N PRO A 28 17.13 -30.31 6.51
CA PRO A 28 17.36 -29.09 5.76
C PRO A 28 16.00 -28.47 5.48
N LEU A 29 15.84 -27.18 5.80
CA LEU A 29 14.54 -26.52 5.64
C LEU A 29 14.11 -26.70 4.17
N SER A 30 12.81 -26.85 3.93
CA SER A 30 12.31 -26.79 2.56
C SER A 30 12.67 -25.44 1.94
N GLU A 31 12.78 -25.37 0.61
CA GLU A 31 13.04 -24.09 -0.09
C GLU A 31 12.06 -22.99 0.34
N ARG A 32 10.81 -23.35 0.63
CA ARG A 32 9.79 -22.42 1.15
C ARG A 32 10.09 -21.92 2.56
N GLU A 33 10.55 -22.79 3.46
CA GLU A 33 10.91 -22.42 4.83
C GLU A 33 12.19 -21.57 4.87
N HIS A 34 13.17 -21.88 4.02
CA HIS A 34 14.34 -21.01 3.83
C HIS A 34 13.96 -19.63 3.30
N SER A 35 13.11 -19.56 2.27
CA SER A 35 12.58 -18.30 1.72
C SER A 35 11.83 -17.48 2.77
N ALA A 36 11.06 -18.11 3.66
CA ALA A 36 10.39 -17.42 4.76
C ALA A 36 11.37 -16.80 5.76
N VAL A 37 12.44 -17.51 6.14
CA VAL A 37 13.48 -16.96 7.05
C VAL A 37 14.19 -15.77 6.41
N LEU A 38 14.58 -15.90 5.14
CA LEU A 38 15.22 -14.80 4.39
C LEU A 38 14.29 -13.60 4.24
N TYR A 39 13.00 -13.84 3.98
CA TYR A 39 11.98 -12.80 3.92
C TYR A 39 11.87 -12.04 5.24
N HIS A 40 11.84 -12.73 6.39
CA HIS A 40 11.78 -12.05 7.68
C HIS A 40 13.03 -11.20 7.96
N ARG A 41 14.21 -11.67 7.57
CA ARG A 41 15.44 -10.88 7.66
C ARG A 41 15.37 -9.63 6.79
N ALA A 42 14.99 -9.78 5.52
CA ALA A 42 14.83 -8.66 4.58
C ALA A 42 13.82 -7.64 5.10
N LEU A 43 12.71 -8.10 5.69
CA LEU A 43 11.69 -7.26 6.27
C LEU A 43 12.18 -6.47 7.49
N SER A 44 13.08 -7.02 8.31
CA SER A 44 13.71 -6.28 9.42
C SER A 44 14.55 -5.12 8.87
N LEU A 45 15.44 -5.42 7.93
CA LEU A 45 16.29 -4.40 7.28
C LEU A 45 15.47 -3.31 6.60
N PHE A 46 14.38 -3.68 5.93
CA PHE A 46 13.48 -2.71 5.29
C PHE A 46 12.83 -1.78 6.32
N LYS A 47 12.42 -2.31 7.48
CA LYS A 47 11.88 -1.50 8.59
C LYS A 47 12.93 -0.59 9.23
N GLU A 48 14.19 -1.00 9.22
CA GLU A 48 15.33 -0.21 9.69
C GLU A 48 15.76 0.89 8.70
N GLY A 49 15.17 0.91 7.48
CA GLY A 49 15.49 1.87 6.43
C GLY A 49 16.63 1.46 5.51
N SER A 50 17.15 0.24 5.67
CA SER A 50 18.21 -0.34 4.84
C SER A 50 17.62 -0.88 3.52
N ASP A 51 17.09 0.01 2.69
CA ASP A 51 16.38 -0.33 1.45
C ASP A 51 17.24 -1.12 0.46
N ILE A 52 18.52 -0.76 0.32
CA ILE A 52 19.45 -1.43 -0.61
C ILE A 52 19.78 -2.84 -0.12
N GLU A 53 20.08 -3.01 1.16
CA GLU A 53 20.40 -4.34 1.71
C GLU A 53 19.18 -5.26 1.72
N SER A 54 18.01 -4.72 2.09
CA SER A 54 16.76 -5.47 2.08
C SER A 54 16.36 -5.90 0.66
N SER A 55 16.54 -5.05 -0.36
CA SER A 55 16.23 -5.41 -1.74
C SER A 55 17.09 -6.57 -2.25
N VAL A 56 18.38 -6.60 -1.92
CA VAL A 56 19.26 -7.73 -2.25
C VAL A 56 18.73 -9.04 -1.64
N ILE A 57 18.30 -9.02 -0.38
CA ILE A 57 17.76 -10.23 0.26
C ILE A 57 16.38 -10.60 -0.29
N PHE A 58 15.52 -9.63 -0.61
CA PHE A 58 14.24 -9.94 -1.26
C PHE A 58 14.43 -10.56 -2.64
N HIS A 59 15.42 -10.14 -3.43
CA HIS A 59 15.77 -10.82 -4.67
C HIS A 59 16.19 -12.26 -4.42
N GLN A 60 17.02 -12.52 -3.40
CA GLN A 60 17.40 -13.89 -3.02
C GLN A 60 16.21 -14.76 -2.58
N VAL A 61 15.13 -14.16 -2.05
CA VAL A 61 13.88 -14.86 -1.77
C VAL A 61 13.20 -15.25 -3.08
N LEU A 62 13.11 -14.33 -4.04
CA LEU A 62 12.46 -14.59 -5.34
C LEU A 62 13.27 -15.53 -6.24
N ASP A 63 14.59 -15.55 -6.14
CA ASP A 63 15.44 -16.50 -6.87
C ASP A 63 15.16 -17.96 -6.44
N ARG A 64 14.77 -18.15 -5.17
CA ARG A 64 14.43 -19.47 -4.61
C ARG A 64 12.96 -19.81 -4.77
N ASP A 65 12.10 -18.83 -4.52
CA ASP A 65 10.65 -18.95 -4.66
C ASP A 65 10.10 -17.77 -5.48
N PRO A 66 10.06 -17.89 -6.82
CA PRO A 66 9.54 -16.84 -7.70
C PRO A 66 8.07 -16.47 -7.42
N GLY A 67 7.32 -17.39 -6.78
CA GLY A 67 5.93 -17.21 -6.38
C GLY A 67 5.75 -16.50 -5.05
N PHE A 68 6.83 -16.12 -4.35
CA PHE A 68 6.75 -15.47 -3.04
C PHE A 68 6.30 -14.00 -3.15
N THR A 69 5.00 -13.80 -3.37
CA THR A 69 4.37 -12.50 -3.61
C THR A 69 4.69 -11.44 -2.54
N PRO A 70 4.78 -11.76 -1.23
CA PRO A 70 5.11 -10.74 -0.22
C PRO A 70 6.51 -10.10 -0.41
N ALA A 71 7.51 -10.86 -0.87
CA ALA A 71 8.84 -10.32 -1.16
C ALA A 71 8.82 -9.45 -2.41
N ARG A 72 8.08 -9.87 -3.44
CA ARG A 72 7.86 -9.10 -4.66
C ARG A 72 7.20 -7.74 -4.39
N ILE A 73 6.14 -7.71 -3.58
CA ILE A 73 5.48 -6.48 -3.14
C ILE A 73 6.45 -5.57 -2.37
N ALA A 74 7.29 -6.15 -1.50
CA ALA A 74 8.28 -5.37 -0.77
C ALA A 74 9.31 -4.72 -1.71
N LEU A 75 9.80 -5.46 -2.72
CA LEU A 75 10.68 -4.90 -3.76
C LEU A 75 10.00 -3.79 -4.57
N ILE A 76 8.74 -3.98 -4.97
CA ILE A 76 7.96 -2.94 -5.67
C ILE A 76 7.93 -1.66 -4.83
N LYS A 77 7.67 -1.76 -3.52
CA LYS A 77 7.65 -0.60 -2.61
C LYS A 77 9.01 0.09 -2.52
N ILE A 78 10.10 -0.67 -2.44
CA ILE A 78 11.47 -0.13 -2.45
C ILE A 78 11.76 0.59 -3.76
N PHE A 79 11.53 -0.04 -4.91
CA PHE A 79 11.85 0.54 -6.20
C PHE A 79 10.97 1.73 -6.57
N LYS A 80 9.71 1.76 -6.13
CA LYS A 80 8.86 2.95 -6.20
C LYS A 80 9.44 4.12 -5.40
N LYS A 81 9.97 3.87 -4.20
CA LYS A 81 10.61 4.91 -3.38
C LYS A 81 11.86 5.49 -4.04
N ILE A 82 12.61 4.66 -4.78
CA ILE A 82 13.84 5.06 -5.47
C ILE A 82 13.55 5.72 -6.84
N GLY A 83 12.38 5.45 -7.43
CA GLY A 83 12.01 5.93 -8.77
C GLY A 83 12.48 5.00 -9.90
N TRP A 84 12.70 3.72 -9.59
CA TRP A 84 13.12 2.69 -10.55
C TRP A 84 11.90 2.06 -11.23
N GLU A 85 11.28 2.82 -12.13
CA GLU A 85 10.00 2.47 -12.74
C GLU A 85 10.06 1.21 -13.60
N ARG A 86 11.18 0.95 -14.28
CA ARG A 86 11.33 -0.25 -15.13
C ARG A 86 11.24 -1.51 -14.27
N GLU A 87 12.00 -1.54 -13.19
CA GLU A 87 12.08 -2.65 -12.25
C GLU A 87 10.73 -2.90 -11.56
N VAL A 88 9.99 -1.83 -11.27
CA VAL A 88 8.61 -1.94 -10.75
C VAL A 88 7.69 -2.62 -11.76
N ASN A 89 7.74 -2.21 -13.03
CA ASN A 89 6.92 -2.81 -14.09
C ASN A 89 7.27 -4.29 -14.30
N ASP A 90 8.56 -4.63 -14.36
CA ASP A 90 9.01 -6.03 -14.52
C ASP A 90 8.52 -6.91 -13.36
N LEU A 91 8.63 -6.42 -12.11
CA LEU A 91 8.15 -7.14 -10.94
C LEU A 91 6.63 -7.33 -10.95
N LEU A 92 5.87 -6.31 -11.36
CA LEU A 92 4.42 -6.37 -11.48
C LEU A 92 3.98 -7.35 -12.55
N ASP A 93 4.59 -7.30 -13.73
CA ASP A 93 4.26 -8.19 -14.85
C ASP A 93 4.49 -9.65 -14.47
N ASP A 94 5.64 -9.96 -13.86
CA ASP A 94 5.95 -11.32 -13.42
C ASP A 94 5.06 -11.77 -12.25
N GLY A 95 4.72 -10.86 -11.34
CA GLY A 95 3.80 -11.14 -10.24
C GLY A 95 2.39 -11.46 -10.72
N LEU A 96 1.86 -10.64 -11.62
CA LEU A 96 0.51 -10.78 -12.15
C LEU A 96 0.37 -11.93 -13.15
N LYS A 97 1.46 -12.35 -13.84
CA LYS A 97 1.46 -13.60 -14.61
C LYS A 97 1.15 -14.82 -13.74
N SER A 98 1.72 -14.88 -12.54
CA SER A 98 1.54 -16.02 -11.62
C SER A 98 0.31 -15.89 -10.72
N SER A 99 -0.05 -14.65 -10.35
CA SER A 99 -1.16 -14.35 -9.44
C SER A 99 -2.02 -13.20 -10.00
N PRO A 100 -2.78 -13.43 -11.08
CA PRO A 100 -3.48 -12.36 -11.82
C PRO A 100 -4.59 -11.65 -11.03
N GLU A 101 -5.12 -12.30 -9.99
CA GLU A 101 -6.13 -11.74 -9.07
C GLU A 101 -5.51 -11.28 -7.75
N ASN A 102 -4.17 -11.23 -7.63
CA ASN A 102 -3.55 -10.74 -6.41
C ASN A 102 -3.83 -9.25 -6.25
N LYS A 103 -4.70 -8.95 -5.30
CA LYS A 103 -5.15 -7.59 -4.99
C LYS A 103 -4.02 -6.60 -4.78
N GLU A 104 -3.03 -6.90 -3.95
CA GLU A 104 -1.99 -5.92 -3.63
C GLU A 104 -1.14 -5.61 -4.87
N LEU A 105 -0.82 -6.61 -5.71
CA LEU A 105 -0.17 -6.38 -7.00
C LEU A 105 -1.04 -5.56 -7.96
N LEU A 106 -2.34 -5.83 -8.01
CA LEU A 106 -3.28 -5.04 -8.82
C LEU A 106 -3.35 -3.58 -8.36
N LEU A 107 -3.40 -3.32 -7.05
CA LEU A 107 -3.41 -1.95 -6.51
C LEU A 107 -2.09 -1.22 -6.79
N GLU A 108 -0.94 -1.90 -6.68
CA GLU A 108 0.33 -1.32 -7.09
C GLU A 108 0.34 -0.98 -8.59
N GLN A 109 -0.18 -1.86 -9.45
CA GLN A 109 -0.29 -1.61 -10.89
C GLN A 109 -1.22 -0.44 -11.21
N VAL A 110 -2.33 -0.31 -10.49
CA VAL A 110 -3.28 0.81 -10.64
C VAL A 110 -2.59 2.15 -10.37
N GLU A 111 -1.80 2.25 -9.31
CA GLU A 111 -1.05 3.47 -9.02
C GLU A 111 -0.05 3.82 -10.12
N ILE A 112 0.62 2.83 -10.71
CA ILE A 112 1.50 3.06 -11.87
C ILE A 112 0.69 3.58 -13.07
N PHE A 113 -0.45 2.97 -13.38
CA PHE A 113 -1.29 3.44 -14.47
C PHE A 113 -1.78 4.87 -14.27
N LEU A 114 -2.27 5.23 -13.08
CA LEU A 114 -2.69 6.59 -12.77
C LEU A 114 -1.52 7.59 -12.86
N SER A 115 -0.33 7.23 -12.37
CA SER A 115 0.85 8.10 -12.49
C SER A 115 1.27 8.38 -13.93
N SER A 116 0.90 7.47 -14.85
CA SER A 116 1.18 7.55 -16.28
C SER A 116 -0.04 7.99 -17.10
N ASN A 117 -1.12 8.48 -16.45
CA ASN A 117 -2.38 8.89 -17.07
C ASN A 117 -3.04 7.80 -17.96
N ASN A 118 -2.90 6.53 -17.57
CA ASN A 118 -3.50 5.38 -18.25
C ASN A 118 -4.77 4.91 -17.52
N ASP A 119 -5.74 5.80 -17.36
CA ASP A 119 -6.86 5.62 -16.42
C ASP A 119 -7.79 4.46 -16.79
N GLU A 120 -7.93 4.16 -18.09
CA GLU A 120 -8.69 2.99 -18.56
C GLU A 120 -8.06 1.67 -18.09
N LYS A 121 -6.72 1.58 -18.11
CA LYS A 121 -6.01 0.39 -17.60
C LYS A 121 -6.08 0.32 -16.09
N ALA A 122 -6.02 1.46 -15.40
CA ALA A 122 -6.26 1.54 -13.96
C ALA A 122 -7.64 0.96 -13.60
N LEU A 123 -8.70 1.40 -14.28
CA LEU A 123 -10.05 0.87 -14.04
C LEU A 123 -10.13 -0.62 -14.35
N SER A 124 -9.56 -1.06 -15.47
CA SER A 124 -9.52 -2.49 -15.84
C SER A 124 -8.87 -3.36 -14.76
N SER A 125 -7.77 -2.91 -14.15
CA SER A 125 -7.12 -3.63 -13.05
C SER A 125 -7.92 -3.58 -11.74
N LEU A 126 -8.59 -2.47 -11.44
CA LEU A 126 -9.49 -2.37 -10.28
C LEU A 126 -10.69 -3.31 -10.38
N LEU A 127 -11.26 -3.48 -11.58
CA LEU A 127 -12.41 -4.36 -11.81
C LEU A 127 -12.08 -5.86 -11.68
N LYS A 128 -10.79 -6.23 -11.66
CA LYS A 128 -10.35 -7.60 -11.33
C LYS A 128 -10.38 -7.88 -9.83
N ILE A 129 -10.47 -6.85 -8.99
CA ILE A 129 -10.57 -6.98 -7.54
C ILE A 129 -12.06 -7.17 -7.18
N LYS A 130 -12.37 -8.20 -6.39
CA LYS A 130 -13.74 -8.57 -6.04
C LYS A 130 -14.43 -7.44 -5.25
N GLU A 131 -15.64 -7.04 -5.66
CA GLU A 131 -16.36 -5.85 -5.15
C GLU A 131 -16.65 -5.84 -3.63
N GLU A 132 -16.65 -7.00 -2.97
CA GLU A 132 -16.88 -7.10 -1.53
C GLU A 132 -15.70 -6.58 -0.66
N ASP A 133 -14.64 -6.12 -1.31
CA ASP A 133 -13.45 -5.65 -0.63
C ASP A 133 -13.72 -4.37 0.18
N LYS A 134 -13.54 -4.47 1.50
CA LYS A 134 -13.68 -3.34 2.42
C LYS A 134 -12.48 -2.40 2.40
N ASP A 135 -11.43 -2.74 1.68
CA ASP A 135 -10.17 -2.00 1.65
C ASP A 135 -10.33 -0.56 1.18
N GLN A 136 -9.81 0.32 2.02
CA GLN A 136 -9.85 1.76 1.85
C GLN A 136 -8.95 2.26 0.72
N ARG A 137 -7.78 1.64 0.49
CA ARG A 137 -6.87 1.95 -0.62
C ARG A 137 -7.53 1.64 -1.95
N TYR A 138 -8.15 0.45 -2.07
CA TYR A 138 -8.95 0.09 -3.25
C TYR A 138 -10.03 1.13 -3.55
N LYS A 139 -10.88 1.45 -2.57
CA LYS A 139 -11.97 2.43 -2.72
C LYS A 139 -11.47 3.83 -3.07
N THR A 140 -10.33 4.23 -2.49
CA THR A 140 -9.69 5.52 -2.80
C THR A 140 -9.20 5.55 -4.24
N LEU A 141 -8.48 4.52 -4.69
CA LEU A 141 -7.99 4.43 -6.06
C LEU A 141 -9.15 4.39 -7.05
N LEU A 142 -10.22 3.66 -6.76
CA LEU A 142 -11.42 3.65 -7.60
C LEU A 142 -12.08 5.03 -7.72
N ALA A 143 -12.17 5.78 -6.62
CA ALA A 143 -12.71 7.15 -6.65
C ALA A 143 -11.83 8.11 -7.48
N VAL A 144 -10.51 7.97 -7.37
CA VAL A 144 -9.54 8.74 -8.19
C VAL A 144 -9.68 8.36 -9.66
N THR A 145 -9.66 7.07 -9.99
CA THR A 145 -9.80 6.59 -11.37
C THR A 145 -11.12 7.03 -12.01
N TYR A 146 -12.24 7.01 -11.28
CA TYR A 146 -13.50 7.56 -11.79
C TYR A 146 -13.40 9.06 -12.08
N PHE A 147 -12.71 9.82 -11.22
CA PHE A 147 -12.53 11.26 -11.44
C PHE A 147 -11.68 11.52 -12.70
N ASP A 148 -10.56 10.82 -12.85
CA ASP A 148 -9.63 11.02 -13.98
C ASP A 148 -10.27 10.60 -15.33
N LEU A 149 -11.15 9.60 -15.31
CA LEU A 149 -11.99 9.21 -16.46
C LEU A 149 -13.15 10.17 -16.77
N GLY A 150 -13.35 11.23 -15.96
CA GLY A 150 -14.46 12.16 -16.12
C GLY A 150 -15.82 11.61 -15.64
N LEU A 151 -15.83 10.48 -14.95
CA LEU A 151 -17.03 9.85 -14.37
C LEU A 151 -17.35 10.51 -13.01
N TYR A 152 -17.61 11.81 -13.03
CA TYR A 152 -17.64 12.65 -11.84
C TYR A 152 -18.76 12.28 -10.86
N GLU A 153 -19.91 11.80 -11.33
CA GLU A 153 -20.98 11.32 -10.44
C GLU A 153 -20.54 10.09 -9.63
N LEU A 154 -19.86 9.14 -10.27
CA LEU A 154 -19.34 7.95 -9.60
C LEU A 154 -18.22 8.31 -8.62
N ALA A 155 -17.33 9.22 -9.02
CA ALA A 155 -16.28 9.74 -8.15
C ALA A 155 -16.88 10.43 -6.91
N GLN A 156 -17.84 11.32 -7.10
CA GLN A 156 -18.52 12.04 -6.03
C GLN A 156 -19.16 11.08 -5.02
N GLN A 157 -19.94 10.10 -5.50
CA GLN A 157 -20.55 9.08 -4.64
C GLN A 157 -19.51 8.27 -3.88
N SER A 158 -18.39 7.94 -4.53
CA SER A 158 -17.30 7.18 -3.93
C SER A 158 -16.61 7.96 -2.82
N TYR A 159 -16.29 9.25 -3.05
CA TYR A 159 -15.72 10.12 -2.02
C TYR A 159 -16.68 10.34 -0.85
N ILE A 160 -17.99 10.50 -1.09
CA ILE A 160 -18.98 10.58 -0.02
C ILE A 160 -18.93 9.31 0.84
N LYS A 161 -18.94 8.11 0.23
CA LYS A 161 -18.84 6.84 0.96
C LYS A 161 -17.53 6.74 1.77
N LEU A 162 -16.40 7.15 1.20
CA LEU A 162 -15.12 7.20 1.90
C LEU A 162 -15.18 8.12 3.13
N LEU A 163 -15.76 9.32 2.99
CA LEU A 163 -15.91 10.28 4.08
C LEU A 163 -16.86 9.83 5.20
N HIS A 164 -17.74 8.85 4.96
CA HIS A 164 -18.50 8.20 6.03
C HIS A 164 -17.63 7.27 6.89
N VAL A 165 -16.52 6.75 6.33
CA VAL A 165 -15.56 5.90 7.06
C VAL A 165 -14.58 6.77 7.85
N ASP A 166 -14.00 7.78 7.21
CA ASP A 166 -13.15 8.77 7.86
C ASP A 166 -13.45 10.18 7.32
N SER A 167 -14.18 10.94 8.13
CA SER A 167 -14.58 12.31 7.81
C SER A 167 -13.43 13.33 7.94
N ASN A 168 -12.25 12.92 8.42
CA ASN A 168 -11.10 13.80 8.64
C ASN A 168 -10.03 13.65 7.54
N ASN A 169 -10.24 12.78 6.56
CA ASN A 169 -9.33 12.66 5.43
C ASN A 169 -9.52 13.82 4.43
N MET A 170 -8.63 14.82 4.50
CA MET A 170 -8.73 16.02 3.67
C MET A 170 -8.47 15.77 2.19
N LYS A 171 -7.77 14.69 1.83
CA LYS A 171 -7.58 14.30 0.41
C LYS A 171 -8.91 13.86 -0.21
N TRP A 172 -9.76 13.19 0.56
CA TRP A 172 -11.10 12.81 0.08
C TRP A 172 -12.07 13.99 0.03
N TRP A 173 -11.96 14.95 0.95
CA TRP A 173 -12.68 16.22 0.82
C TRP A 173 -12.26 16.99 -0.43
N LEU A 174 -10.96 16.98 -0.76
CA LEU A 174 -10.48 17.59 -2.00
C LEU A 174 -11.08 16.90 -3.22
N GLY A 175 -11.02 15.57 -3.28
CA GLY A 175 -11.65 14.78 -4.35
C GLY A 175 -13.16 15.04 -4.48
N LEU A 176 -13.88 15.12 -3.37
CA LEU A 176 -15.31 15.47 -3.36
C LEU A 176 -15.55 16.89 -3.90
N GLY A 177 -14.73 17.86 -3.50
CA GLY A 177 -14.82 19.24 -3.96
C GLY A 177 -14.62 19.35 -5.47
N LEU A 178 -13.56 18.71 -5.98
CA LEU A 178 -13.24 18.68 -7.41
C LEU A 178 -14.34 18.00 -8.23
N ALA A 179 -14.82 16.82 -7.79
CA ALA A 179 -15.89 16.11 -8.48
C ALA A 179 -17.20 16.93 -8.48
N SER A 180 -17.52 17.58 -7.36
CA SER A 180 -18.72 18.43 -7.27
C SER A 180 -18.61 19.69 -8.14
N GLU A 181 -17.42 20.27 -8.25
CA GLU A 181 -17.15 21.41 -9.13
C GLU A 181 -17.31 21.02 -10.60
N ALA A 182 -16.77 19.86 -11.01
CA ALA A 182 -16.90 19.34 -12.36
C ALA A 182 -18.37 19.07 -12.75
N LEU A 183 -19.22 18.73 -11.78
CA LEU A 183 -20.67 18.58 -11.93
C LEU A 183 -21.45 19.90 -11.88
N GLY A 184 -20.78 21.06 -11.76
CA GLY A 184 -21.41 22.37 -11.62
C GLY A 184 -22.09 22.60 -10.25
N SER A 185 -21.88 21.71 -9.29
CA SER A 185 -22.47 21.78 -7.95
C SER A 185 -21.65 22.68 -7.02
N ASN A 186 -21.56 23.97 -7.36
CA ASN A 186 -20.69 24.96 -6.70
C ASN A 186 -20.88 25.02 -5.17
N LYS A 187 -22.11 24.89 -4.68
CA LYS A 187 -22.41 24.89 -3.24
C LYS A 187 -21.73 23.74 -2.51
N GLN A 188 -21.72 22.55 -3.10
CA GLN A 188 -21.10 21.36 -2.50
C GLN A 188 -19.58 21.40 -2.62
N ALA A 189 -19.07 21.91 -3.74
CA ALA A 189 -17.64 22.17 -3.92
C ALA A 189 -17.12 23.14 -2.83
N LEU A 190 -17.79 24.29 -2.66
CA LEU A 190 -17.47 25.27 -1.63
C LEU A 190 -17.51 24.69 -0.22
N ASN A 191 -18.52 23.89 0.13
CA ASN A 191 -18.58 23.23 1.43
C ASN A 191 -17.34 22.36 1.68
N SER A 192 -16.96 21.56 0.69
CA SER A 192 -15.79 20.69 0.75
C SER A 192 -14.50 21.50 0.90
N TYR A 193 -14.34 22.57 0.13
CA TYR A 193 -13.17 23.45 0.20
C TYR A 193 -13.09 24.21 1.52
N TYR A 194 -14.19 24.75 2.05
CA TYR A 194 -14.21 25.38 3.37
C TYR A 194 -13.85 24.41 4.50
N LYS A 195 -14.28 23.15 4.39
CA LYS A 195 -13.87 22.10 5.34
C LYS A 195 -12.34 21.94 5.34
N ILE A 196 -11.71 21.91 4.17
CA ILE A 196 -10.26 21.84 4.02
C ILE A 196 -9.59 23.09 4.60
N LEU A 197 -10.06 24.30 4.26
CA LEU A 197 -9.47 25.55 4.77
C LEU A 197 -9.56 25.67 6.29
N LYS A 198 -10.66 25.17 6.89
CA LYS A 198 -10.85 25.17 8.35
C LYS A 198 -9.93 24.17 9.06
N THR A 199 -9.74 22.99 8.48
CA THR A 199 -9.00 21.89 9.12
C THR A 199 -7.50 21.91 8.79
N GLY A 200 -7.12 22.35 7.60
CA GLY A 200 -5.74 22.30 7.11
C GLY A 200 -5.25 20.86 6.87
N GLY A 201 -3.93 20.65 6.92
CA GLY A 201 -3.33 19.31 6.85
C GLY A 201 -3.06 18.78 5.43
N LEU A 202 -3.29 19.60 4.40
CA LEU A 202 -2.79 19.34 3.04
C LEU A 202 -1.51 20.15 2.79
N GLU A 203 -0.79 19.78 1.74
CA GLU A 203 0.41 20.50 1.30
C GLU A 203 0.11 21.98 1.02
N HIS A 204 1.10 22.85 1.23
CA HIS A 204 0.94 24.31 1.06
C HIS A 204 0.46 24.70 -0.35
N SER A 205 0.96 24.02 -1.38
CA SER A 205 0.53 24.19 -2.78
C SER A 205 -0.96 23.88 -2.95
N VAL A 206 -1.43 22.80 -2.33
CA VAL A 206 -2.84 22.36 -2.37
C VAL A 206 -3.73 23.34 -1.60
N MET A 207 -3.28 23.83 -0.45
CA MET A 207 -4.04 24.84 0.31
C MET A 207 -4.24 26.12 -0.50
N LYS A 208 -3.18 26.63 -1.15
CA LYS A 208 -3.28 27.78 -2.07
C LYS A 208 -4.24 27.53 -3.23
N TYR A 209 -4.22 26.34 -3.80
CA TYR A 209 -5.15 25.95 -4.85
C TYR A 209 -6.61 26.00 -4.36
N VAL A 210 -6.89 25.44 -3.18
CA VAL A 210 -8.22 25.44 -2.57
C VAL A 210 -8.69 26.87 -2.26
N GLU A 211 -7.82 27.74 -1.74
CA GLU A 211 -8.12 29.17 -1.52
C GLU A 211 -8.53 29.86 -2.81
N ALA A 212 -7.79 29.66 -3.90
CA ALA A 212 -8.10 30.23 -5.20
C ALA A 212 -9.46 29.75 -5.73
N LYS A 213 -9.76 28.45 -5.60
CA LYS A 213 -11.06 27.90 -5.99
C LYS A 213 -12.21 28.51 -5.21
N VAL A 214 -12.07 28.70 -3.90
CA VAL A 214 -13.10 29.36 -3.08
C VAL A 214 -13.38 30.78 -3.57
N GLN A 215 -12.35 31.58 -3.87
CA GLN A 215 -12.53 32.94 -4.38
C GLN A 215 -13.28 32.95 -5.72
N ILE A 216 -12.90 32.08 -6.65
CA ILE A 216 -13.54 31.98 -7.97
C ILE A 216 -15.02 31.59 -7.83
N LEU A 217 -15.31 30.54 -7.06
CA LEU A 217 -16.67 30.02 -6.93
C LEU A 217 -17.60 30.95 -6.16
N THR A 218 -17.06 31.75 -5.24
CA THR A 218 -17.85 32.76 -4.50
C THR A 218 -18.20 33.96 -5.37
N ASN A 219 -17.30 34.37 -6.27
CA ASN A 219 -17.51 35.52 -7.14
C ASN A 219 -18.35 35.21 -8.40
N SER A 220 -18.59 33.93 -8.67
CA SER A 220 -19.31 33.46 -9.86
C SER A 220 -20.81 33.18 -9.62
N GLY A 221 -21.33 33.45 -8.40
CA GLY A 221 -22.74 33.27 -8.03
C GLY A 221 -23.36 34.58 -7.56
#